data_AF-A0A0W0XZ31-F1
#
_entry.id   AF-A0A0W0XZ31-F1
#
_cell.length_a   1.000
_cell.length_b   1.000
_cell.length_c   1.000
_cell.angle_alpha   90.00
_cell.angle_beta   90.00
_cell.angle_gamma   90.00
#
_symmetry.space_group_name_H-M   'P 1'
#
loop_
_entity.id
_entity.type
_entity.pdbx_description
1 polymer ?
#
loop_
_entity_poly.entity_id
_entity_poly.type
_entity_poly.pdbx_seq_one_letter_code
_entity_poly.pdbx_strand_id
1 'polypeptide(L)'
;MRTYLFLMLSILSFLVKADTIDHYINISNNIPQMEMKADAQSQAWARSARNVLIITAESIAETLTQANDLAKSQGRQLFCLPEGKKLDAMTMNNIIVQTYNSISSQESDKSKMTVSQVAWLGVMKSFPCQGNAAAPAASSNSAPGKTARMQHMSSVLGLPS
;
A
#
# COMPACT_ATOMS: atom_id res chain seq x y z
N MET A 1 -41.49 1.01 14.03
CA MET A 1 -40.41 0.11 14.48
C MET A 1 -39.66 -0.56 13.32
N ARG A 2 -40.35 -1.14 12.34
CA ARG A 2 -39.70 -1.83 11.20
C ARG A 2 -38.77 -0.94 10.37
N THR A 3 -39.16 0.32 10.12
CA THR A 3 -38.33 1.33 9.44
C THR A 3 -37.07 1.72 10.22
N TYR A 4 -37.17 1.87 11.55
CA TYR A 4 -36.03 2.16 12.42
C TYR A 4 -35.02 1.00 12.47
N LEU A 5 -35.50 -0.24 12.41
CA LEU A 5 -34.64 -1.43 12.34
C LEU A 5 -33.84 -1.46 11.01
N PHE A 6 -34.50 -1.16 9.88
CA PHE A 6 -33.82 -1.06 8.58
C PHE A 6 -32.80 0.08 8.54
N LEU A 7 -33.13 1.23 9.14
CA LEU A 7 -32.20 2.36 9.23
C LEU A 7 -30.96 2.00 10.06
N MET A 8 -31.15 1.35 11.21
CA MET A 8 -30.04 0.87 12.05
C MET A 8 -29.17 -0.15 11.31
N LEU A 9 -29.76 -1.12 10.62
CA LEU A 9 -29.03 -2.15 9.87
C LEU A 9 -28.21 -1.54 8.71
N SER A 10 -28.74 -0.50 8.05
CA SER A 10 -28.02 0.23 7.01
C SER A 10 -26.83 1.01 7.56
N ILE A 11 -26.94 1.61 8.75
CA ILE A 11 -25.85 2.39 9.37
C ILE A 11 -24.70 1.47 9.82
N LEU A 12 -25.02 0.27 10.31
CA LEU A 12 -24.03 -0.72 10.76
C LEU A 12 -23.07 -1.19 9.65
N SER A 13 -23.50 -1.14 8.39
CA SER A 13 -22.69 -1.60 7.25
C SER A 13 -21.44 -0.74 7.00
N PHE A 14 -21.46 0.53 7.39
CA PHE A 14 -20.32 1.44 7.23
C PHE A 14 -19.21 1.25 8.27
N LEU A 15 -19.48 0.50 9.33
CA LEU A 15 -18.54 0.28 10.44
C LEU A 15 -17.64 -0.95 10.22
N VAL A 16 -17.97 -1.82 9.28
CA VAL A 16 -17.21 -3.05 9.02
C VAL A 16 -16.16 -2.79 7.93
N LYS A 17 -14.89 -2.71 8.33
CA LYS A 17 -13.75 -2.73 7.39
C LYS A 17 -13.25 -4.15 7.24
N ALA A 18 -13.85 -4.89 6.32
CA ALA A 18 -13.48 -6.28 6.06
C ALA A 18 -12.18 -6.42 5.25
N ASP A 19 -11.79 -5.39 4.49
CA ASP A 19 -10.65 -5.42 3.57
C ASP A 19 -9.34 -4.91 4.17
N THR A 20 -9.20 -4.92 5.50
CA THR A 20 -7.95 -4.50 6.16
C THR A 20 -6.83 -5.52 5.92
N ILE A 21 -5.61 -5.02 5.79
CA ILE A 21 -4.43 -5.87 5.64
C ILE A 21 -4.23 -6.79 6.86
N ASP A 22 -4.62 -6.35 8.06
CA ASP A 22 -4.53 -7.17 9.27
C ASP A 22 -5.38 -8.43 9.18
N HIS A 23 -6.61 -8.35 8.64
CA HIS A 23 -7.43 -9.54 8.44
C HIS A 23 -6.80 -10.50 7.44
N TYR A 24 -6.26 -9.98 6.33
CA TYR A 24 -5.57 -10.77 5.32
C TYR A 24 -4.36 -11.52 5.91
N ILE A 25 -3.50 -10.81 6.63
CA ILE A 25 -2.28 -11.38 7.23
C ILE A 25 -2.64 -12.36 8.34
N ASN A 26 -3.66 -12.07 9.15
CA ASN A 26 -4.14 -13.01 10.15
C ASN A 26 -4.62 -14.33 9.51
N ILE A 27 -5.42 -14.28 8.43
CA ILE A 27 -5.83 -15.50 7.71
C ILE A 27 -4.61 -16.24 7.18
N SER A 28 -3.70 -15.53 6.51
CA SER A 28 -2.47 -16.10 5.93
C SER A 28 -1.64 -16.86 6.98
N ASN A 29 -1.44 -16.27 8.16
CA ASN A 29 -0.66 -16.86 9.25
C ASN A 29 -1.36 -18.07 9.92
N ASN A 30 -2.70 -18.13 9.89
CA ASN A 30 -3.47 -19.20 10.50
C ASN A 30 -3.63 -20.43 9.58
N ILE A 31 -3.52 -20.28 8.25
CA ILE A 31 -3.63 -21.41 7.30
C ILE A 31 -2.70 -22.57 7.69
N PRO A 32 -1.37 -22.37 7.89
CA PRO A 32 -0.48 -23.47 8.24
C PRO A 32 -0.87 -24.16 9.56
N GLN A 33 -1.32 -23.38 10.55
CA GLN A 33 -1.74 -23.92 11.84
C GLN A 33 -2.98 -24.80 11.72
N MET A 34 -3.91 -24.43 10.85
CA MET A 34 -5.13 -25.18 10.61
C MET A 34 -4.91 -26.41 9.71
N GLU A 35 -3.93 -26.37 8.81
CA GLU A 35 -3.53 -27.53 8.00
C GLU A 35 -2.86 -28.63 8.82
N MET A 36 -2.12 -28.27 9.87
CA MET A 36 -1.52 -29.24 10.79
C MET A 36 -2.55 -29.93 11.69
N LYS A 37 -3.74 -29.35 11.86
CA LYS A 37 -4.82 -29.98 12.63
C LYS A 37 -5.46 -31.09 11.80
N ALA A 38 -5.54 -32.28 12.39
CA ALA A 38 -6.05 -33.48 11.72
C ALA A 38 -7.58 -33.51 11.57
N ASP A 39 -8.31 -32.58 12.18
CA ASP A 39 -9.78 -32.56 12.11
C ASP A 39 -10.29 -32.01 10.77
N ALA A 40 -11.39 -32.58 10.30
CA ALA A 40 -11.95 -32.27 8.98
C ALA A 40 -12.38 -30.79 8.85
N GLN A 41 -12.85 -30.19 9.95
CA GLN A 41 -13.32 -28.80 9.96
C GLN A 41 -12.15 -27.83 9.78
N SER A 42 -11.03 -28.05 10.47
CA SER A 42 -9.83 -27.23 10.33
C SER A 42 -9.24 -27.30 8.92
N GLN A 43 -9.21 -28.49 8.31
CA GLN A 43 -8.75 -28.64 6.93
C GLN A 43 -9.71 -27.97 5.92
N ALA A 44 -11.02 -28.10 6.12
CA ALA A 44 -12.01 -27.43 5.27
C ALA A 44 -11.87 -25.90 5.35
N TRP A 45 -11.66 -25.37 6.57
CA TRP A 45 -11.37 -23.96 6.78
C TRP A 45 -10.07 -23.53 6.09
N ALA A 46 -8.99 -24.31 6.19
CA ALA A 46 -7.72 -23.96 5.55
C ALA A 46 -7.83 -23.91 4.02
N ARG A 47 -8.55 -24.87 3.41
CA ARG A 47 -8.80 -24.89 1.96
C ARG A 47 -9.63 -23.68 1.52
N SER A 48 -10.69 -23.33 2.25
CA SER A 48 -11.51 -22.16 1.91
C SER A 48 -10.74 -20.85 2.11
N ALA A 49 -9.99 -20.72 3.20
CA ALA A 49 -9.13 -19.58 3.47
C ALA A 49 -8.08 -19.36 2.35
N ARG A 50 -7.42 -20.44 1.88
CA ARG A 50 -6.50 -20.35 0.73
C ARG A 50 -7.20 -19.82 -0.52
N ASN A 51 -8.37 -20.36 -0.85
CA ASN A 51 -9.12 -19.91 -2.01
C ASN A 51 -9.52 -18.44 -1.90
N VAL A 52 -9.94 -17.98 -0.72
CA VAL A 52 -10.24 -16.56 -0.48
C VAL A 52 -9.01 -15.70 -0.75
N LEU A 53 -7.84 -16.04 -0.19
CA LEU A 53 -6.61 -15.26 -0.41
C LEU A 53 -6.18 -15.28 -1.88
N ILE A 54 -6.27 -16.42 -2.56
CA ILE A 54 -5.96 -16.56 -3.99
C ILE A 54 -6.87 -15.64 -4.81
N ILE A 55 -8.20 -15.73 -4.63
CA ILE A 55 -9.17 -14.92 -5.37
C ILE A 55 -8.96 -13.42 -5.08
N THR A 56 -8.70 -13.05 -3.83
CA THR A 56 -8.39 -11.66 -3.47
C THR A 56 -7.13 -11.18 -4.17
N ALA A 57 -6.04 -11.96 -4.14
CA ALA A 57 -4.78 -11.60 -4.78
C ALA A 57 -4.92 -11.51 -6.31
N GLU A 58 -5.64 -12.44 -6.95
CA GLU A 58 -5.93 -12.40 -8.39
C GLU A 58 -6.77 -11.19 -8.77
N SER A 59 -7.83 -10.91 -8.01
CA SER A 59 -8.72 -9.78 -8.28
C SER A 59 -7.96 -8.45 -8.19
N ILE A 60 -7.08 -8.30 -7.19
CA ILE A 60 -6.23 -7.13 -7.05
C ILE A 60 -5.22 -7.05 -8.20
N ALA A 61 -4.58 -8.16 -8.54
CA ALA A 61 -3.59 -8.21 -9.60
C ALA A 61 -4.17 -7.85 -10.97
N GLU A 62 -5.34 -8.39 -11.28
CA GLU A 62 -6.09 -8.08 -12.49
C GLU A 62 -6.48 -6.60 -12.51
N THR A 63 -7.04 -6.09 -11.41
CA THR A 63 -7.42 -4.67 -11.29
C THR A 63 -6.22 -3.74 -11.49
N LEU A 64 -5.08 -4.04 -10.86
CA LEU A 64 -3.87 -3.24 -11.00
C LEU A 64 -3.27 -3.32 -12.39
N THR A 65 -3.32 -4.50 -13.03
CA THR A 65 -2.86 -4.67 -14.41
C THR A 65 -3.73 -3.87 -15.37
N GLN A 66 -5.05 -3.97 -15.26
CA GLN A 66 -5.99 -3.19 -16.08
C GLN A 66 -5.82 -1.68 -15.86
N ALA A 67 -5.69 -1.24 -14.60
CA ALA A 67 -5.45 0.16 -14.27
C ALA A 67 -4.12 0.66 -14.89
N ASN A 68 -3.09 -0.18 -14.88
CA ASN A 68 -1.80 0.14 -15.46
C ASN A 68 -1.84 0.21 -16.98
N ASP A 69 -2.55 -0.70 -17.64
CA ASP A 69 -2.74 -0.70 -19.09
C ASP A 69 -3.49 0.54 -19.55
N LEU A 70 -4.54 0.94 -18.82
CA LEU A 70 -5.26 2.19 -19.06
C LEU A 70 -4.34 3.40 -18.85
N ALA A 71 -3.55 3.41 -17.79
CA ALA A 71 -2.64 4.52 -17.53
C ALA A 71 -1.50 4.60 -18.57
N LYS A 72 -1.03 3.43 -19.05
CA LYS A 72 -0.05 3.32 -20.13
C LYS A 72 -0.59 3.87 -21.45
N SER A 73 -1.86 3.62 -21.78
CA SER A 73 -2.48 4.22 -22.98
C SER A 73 -2.59 5.75 -22.90
N GLN A 74 -2.51 6.32 -21.70
CA GLN A 74 -2.46 7.76 -21.44
C GLN A 74 -1.03 8.30 -21.29
N GLY A 75 0.00 7.47 -21.54
CA GLY A 75 1.41 7.85 -21.40
C GLY A 75 1.88 7.99 -19.94
N ARG A 76 1.12 7.48 -18.97
CA ARG A 76 1.40 7.60 -17.53
C ARG A 76 1.31 6.24 -16.84
N GLN A 77 2.13 5.29 -17.29
CA GLN A 77 2.18 3.96 -16.68
C GLN A 77 2.48 4.05 -15.17
N LEU A 78 1.75 3.27 -14.37
CA LEU A 78 1.82 3.28 -12.90
C LEU A 78 3.00 2.46 -12.38
N PHE A 79 3.28 1.33 -13.02
CA PHE A 79 4.40 0.43 -12.72
C PHE A 79 4.84 -0.32 -13.98
N CYS A 80 6.11 -0.71 -14.05
CA CYS A 80 6.72 -1.29 -15.23
C CYS A 80 7.04 -2.77 -15.00
N LEU A 81 6.08 -3.63 -15.35
CA LEU A 81 6.25 -5.07 -15.25
C LEU A 81 7.24 -5.56 -16.34
N PRO A 82 8.29 -6.33 -16.00
CA PRO A 82 9.22 -6.88 -16.98
C PRO A 82 8.52 -7.80 -17.99
N GLU A 83 9.09 -7.90 -19.18
CA GLU A 83 8.56 -8.80 -20.21
C GLU A 83 8.51 -10.25 -19.71
N GLY A 84 7.40 -10.95 -20.01
CA GLY A 84 7.17 -12.32 -19.55
C GLY A 84 6.79 -12.49 -18.07
N LYS A 85 6.79 -11.43 -17.27
CA LYS A 85 6.25 -11.46 -15.91
C LYS A 85 4.75 -11.15 -15.93
N LYS A 86 4.02 -11.76 -14.99
CA LYS A 86 2.61 -11.50 -14.73
C LYS A 86 2.42 -11.23 -13.24
N LEU A 87 1.48 -10.35 -12.91
CA LEU A 87 0.95 -10.27 -11.56
C LEU A 87 -0.10 -11.38 -11.43
N ASP A 88 0.32 -12.57 -11.04
CA ASP A 88 -0.59 -13.68 -10.71
C ASP A 88 -0.88 -13.75 -9.21
N ALA A 89 -1.79 -14.64 -8.79
CA ALA A 89 -2.20 -14.81 -7.41
C ALA A 89 -1.01 -14.96 -6.44
N MET A 90 -0.06 -15.81 -6.82
CA MET A 90 1.09 -16.15 -5.98
C MET A 90 2.03 -14.96 -5.86
N THR A 91 2.37 -14.34 -6.99
CA THR A 91 3.23 -13.15 -7.03
C THR A 91 2.60 -12.01 -6.24
N MET A 92 1.31 -11.75 -6.43
CA MET A 92 0.60 -10.70 -5.72
C MET A 92 0.51 -10.97 -4.21
N ASN A 93 0.17 -12.19 -3.80
CA ASN A 93 0.16 -12.56 -2.38
C ASN A 93 1.55 -12.36 -1.74
N ASN A 94 2.62 -12.76 -2.43
CA ASN A 94 3.99 -12.57 -1.94
C ASN A 94 4.34 -11.08 -1.80
N ILE A 95 3.99 -10.26 -2.79
CA ILE A 95 4.17 -8.79 -2.72
C ILE A 95 3.40 -8.22 -1.53
N ILE A 96 2.14 -8.61 -1.32
CA ILE A 96 1.31 -8.13 -0.20
C ILE A 96 1.99 -8.46 1.14
N VAL A 97 2.36 -9.72 1.36
CA VAL A 97 2.97 -10.18 2.62
C VAL A 97 4.32 -9.50 2.85
N GLN A 98 5.19 -9.44 1.84
CA GLN A 98 6.49 -8.78 1.95
C GLN A 98 6.34 -7.29 2.22
N THR A 99 5.40 -6.63 1.55
CA THR A 99 5.15 -5.20 1.74
C THR A 99 4.66 -4.94 3.14
N TYR A 100 3.66 -5.69 3.62
CA TYR A 100 3.21 -5.62 5.01
C TYR A 100 4.38 -5.78 5.98
N ASN A 101 5.21 -6.81 5.81
CA ASN A 101 6.36 -7.03 6.69
C ASN A 101 7.40 -5.89 6.64
N SER A 102 7.51 -5.19 5.51
CA SER A 102 8.44 -4.07 5.34
C SER A 102 7.95 -2.72 5.88
N ILE A 103 6.64 -2.56 6.11
CA ILE A 103 6.09 -1.33 6.70
C ILE A 103 6.46 -1.31 8.19
N SER A 104 7.12 -0.22 8.62
CA SER A 104 7.57 -0.02 10.01
C SER A 104 6.42 -0.19 11.01
N SER A 105 6.72 -0.81 12.14
CA SER A 105 5.77 -1.01 13.26
C SER A 105 5.37 0.29 13.98
N GLN A 106 6.08 1.40 13.72
CA GLN A 106 5.73 2.72 14.26
C GLN A 106 4.62 3.43 13.49
N GLU A 107 4.28 2.95 12.28
CA GLU A 107 3.12 3.45 11.53
C GLU A 107 1.85 2.88 12.17
N SER A 108 1.26 3.60 13.13
CA SER A 108 -0.01 3.21 13.77
C SER A 108 -1.18 3.01 12.80
N ASP A 109 -0.97 3.37 11.53
CA ASP A 109 -1.92 3.24 10.44
C ASP A 109 -1.66 2.02 9.55
N LYS A 110 -0.57 1.27 9.75
CA LYS A 110 -0.26 0.05 9.00
C LYS A 110 -1.42 -0.95 8.99
N SER A 111 -2.03 -1.17 10.15
CA SER A 111 -3.18 -2.07 10.35
C SER A 111 -4.48 -1.55 9.75
N LYS A 112 -4.57 -0.23 9.49
CA LYS A 112 -5.76 0.43 8.94
C LYS A 112 -5.77 0.47 7.42
N MET A 113 -4.65 0.12 6.78
CA MET A 113 -4.55 0.05 5.33
C MET A 113 -5.41 -1.09 4.80
N THR A 114 -5.97 -0.89 3.61
CA THR A 114 -6.65 -1.98 2.90
C THR A 114 -5.62 -2.89 2.21
N VAL A 115 -6.01 -4.14 1.93
CA VAL A 115 -5.16 -5.09 1.20
C VAL A 115 -4.71 -4.50 -0.15
N SER A 116 -5.63 -3.85 -0.88
CA SER A 116 -5.34 -3.23 -2.18
C SER A 116 -4.35 -2.06 -2.07
N GLN A 117 -4.41 -1.27 -0.99
CA GLN A 117 -3.44 -0.19 -0.76
C GLN A 117 -2.03 -0.74 -0.51
N VAL A 118 -1.92 -1.80 0.30
CA VAL A 118 -0.64 -2.45 0.57
C VAL A 118 -0.10 -3.13 -0.69
N ALA A 119 -0.96 -3.80 -1.46
CA ALA A 119 -0.61 -4.39 -2.74
C ALA A 119 -0.07 -3.34 -3.72
N TRP A 120 -0.77 -2.21 -3.85
CA TRP A 120 -0.36 -1.09 -4.69
C TRP A 120 1.03 -0.55 -4.33
N LEU A 121 1.28 -0.28 -3.04
CA LEU A 121 2.60 0.15 -2.57
C LEU A 121 3.69 -0.86 -2.93
N GLY A 122 3.40 -2.14 -2.73
CA GLY A 122 4.31 -3.23 -3.02
C GLY A 122 4.65 -3.37 -4.51
N VAL A 123 3.64 -3.28 -5.37
CA VAL A 123 3.80 -3.37 -6.83
C VAL A 123 4.63 -2.21 -7.34
N MET A 124 4.31 -0.96 -6.95
CA MET A 124 5.09 0.20 -7.38
C MET A 124 6.56 0.12 -6.93
N LYS A 125 6.80 -0.40 -5.72
CA LYS A 125 8.15 -0.60 -5.19
C LYS A 125 8.90 -1.73 -5.90
N SER A 126 8.21 -2.80 -6.26
CA SER A 126 8.81 -3.99 -6.90
C SER A 126 9.08 -3.77 -8.39
N PHE A 127 8.29 -2.91 -9.04
CA PHE A 127 8.32 -2.70 -10.49
C PHE A 127 8.33 -1.19 -10.85
N PRO A 128 9.35 -0.44 -10.43
CA PRO A 128 9.45 0.98 -10.76
C PRO A 128 9.66 1.20 -12.26
N CYS A 129 8.99 2.21 -12.83
CA CYS A 129 9.25 2.64 -14.20
C CYS A 129 10.51 3.50 -14.29
N GLN A 130 11.40 3.20 -15.24
CA GLN A 130 12.56 4.05 -15.53
C GLN A 130 12.08 5.41 -16.06
N GLY A 131 12.47 6.49 -15.37
CA GLY A 131 12.02 7.87 -15.65
C GLY A 131 11.08 8.46 -14.59
N ASN A 132 10.46 7.61 -13.77
CA ASN A 132 9.74 8.02 -12.55
C ASN A 132 10.49 7.51 -11.32
N ALA A 133 11.78 7.86 -11.21
CA ALA A 133 12.39 7.86 -9.90
C ALA A 133 11.54 8.80 -9.05
N ALA A 134 10.78 8.24 -8.10
CA ALA A 134 10.06 9.01 -7.11
C ALA A 134 11.01 10.10 -6.63
N ALA A 135 10.64 11.36 -6.84
CA ALA A 135 11.31 12.47 -6.18
C ALA A 135 11.42 12.05 -4.71
N PRO A 136 12.63 11.95 -4.14
CA PRO A 136 12.78 11.52 -2.76
C PRO A 136 11.94 12.47 -1.92
N ALA A 137 11.05 11.91 -1.11
CA ALA A 137 10.41 12.64 -0.04
C ALA A 137 11.50 13.43 0.70
N ALA A 138 11.37 14.76 0.66
CA ALA A 138 12.18 15.77 1.33
C ALA A 138 13.40 15.22 2.11
N SER A 139 14.53 15.05 1.41
CA SER A 139 15.83 15.16 2.06
C SER A 139 16.21 16.64 2.04
N SER A 140 15.83 17.36 3.10
CA SER A 140 16.39 18.67 3.39
C SER A 140 17.83 18.51 3.85
N ASN A 141 18.74 18.24 2.92
CA ASN A 141 20.17 18.47 3.12
C ASN A 141 20.60 19.55 2.13
N SER A 142 20.30 20.79 2.50
CA SER A 142 20.89 21.97 1.91
C SER A 142 22.38 22.01 2.24
N ALA A 143 23.22 21.57 1.30
CA ALA A 143 24.57 22.08 1.18
C ALA A 143 24.62 22.99 -0.04
N PRO A 144 25.02 24.25 0.14
CA PRO A 144 26.12 24.72 -0.67
C PRO A 144 27.13 25.46 0.19
N GLY A 145 28.27 24.82 0.42
CA GLY A 145 29.48 25.55 0.78
C GLY A 145 29.91 26.39 -0.42
N LYS A 146 29.64 27.69 -0.38
CA LYS A 146 30.46 28.74 -0.98
C LYS A 146 30.28 30.02 -0.17
N THR A 147 31.37 30.37 0.48
CA THR A 147 31.60 31.46 1.41
C THR A 147 31.17 32.81 0.83
N ALA A 148 30.11 33.41 1.37
CA ALA A 148 29.79 34.82 1.13
C ALA A 148 29.89 35.58 2.47
N ARG A 149 30.97 36.37 2.54
CA ARG A 149 31.35 37.34 3.56
C ARG A 149 30.18 38.27 3.91
N MET A 150 29.66 38.18 5.14
CA MET A 150 28.75 39.19 5.69
C MET A 150 29.53 40.47 5.97
N GLN A 151 29.22 41.57 5.28
CA GLN A 151 29.58 42.91 5.73
C GLN A 151 28.32 43.63 6.20
N HIS A 152 28.32 43.89 7.49
CA HIS A 152 27.37 44.67 8.25
C HIS A 152 27.66 46.15 8.00
N MET A 153 26.79 46.87 7.29
CA MET A 153 26.77 48.34 7.30
C MET A 153 25.36 48.82 7.62
N SER A 154 25.15 49.10 8.91
CA SER A 154 24.15 50.04 9.38
C SER A 154 24.86 51.02 10.32
N SER A 155 25.02 52.26 9.86
CA SER A 155 25.18 53.46 10.70
C SER A 155 24.88 54.65 9.78
N VAL A 156 23.71 55.29 9.88
CA VAL A 156 23.31 56.30 10.88
C VAL A 156 23.69 57.72 10.44
N LEU A 157 22.63 58.53 10.25
CA LEU A 157 22.50 59.99 10.41
C LEU A 157 23.38 60.96 9.59
N GLY A 158 22.69 61.87 8.88
CA GLY A 158 23.12 63.26 8.76
C GLY A 158 22.98 63.91 7.37
N LEU A 159 21.87 64.63 7.14
CA LEU A 159 21.93 65.95 6.45
C LEU A 159 22.85 66.87 7.29
N PRO A 160 23.56 67.89 6.74
CA PRO A 160 23.10 68.95 5.81
C PRO A 160 24.15 69.20 4.68
N SER A 161 24.05 70.15 3.73
CA SER A 161 23.52 71.52 3.65
C SER A 161 23.07 71.84 2.23
#